data_AF-A0A949Z801-F1
#
_entry.id   AF-A0A949Z801-F1
#
_cell.length_a   1.000
_cell.length_b   1.000
_cell.length_c   1.000
_cell.angle_alpha   90.00
_cell.angle_beta   90.00
_cell.angle_gamma   90.00
#
_symmetry.space_group_name_H-M   'P 1'
#
loop_
_entity.id
_entity.type
_entity.pdbx_description
1 polymer ?
#
loop_
_entity_poly.entity_id
_entity_poly.type
_entity_poly.pdbx_seq_one_letter_code
_entity_poly.pdbx_strand_id
1 'polypeptide(L)'
;MATEATVETSALAAAKRKEFMRSVIEMAGMLPVLFVICILFSVLTPNFLRENNIVNVIRQASINIVLAAGMTFVILTGGIDLAVGSVLGFTAVIAVVVSLIPGVSALAVPAALLAGLVVGVLTGA
;
A
#
# COMPACT_ATOMS: atom_id res chain seq x y z
N MET A 1 53.11 12.81 -6.97
CA MET A 1 52.84 11.95 -8.15
C MET A 1 52.10 10.66 -7.82
N ALA A 2 52.65 9.65 -7.12
CA ALA A 2 51.91 8.39 -6.81
C ALA A 2 50.78 8.56 -5.77
N THR A 3 50.93 9.49 -4.83
CA THR A 3 49.95 9.79 -3.78
C THR A 3 48.75 10.59 -4.29
N GLU A 4 48.89 11.35 -5.37
CA GLU A 4 47.79 12.15 -5.96
C GLU A 4 46.85 11.26 -6.79
N ALA A 5 47.40 10.30 -7.55
CA ALA A 5 46.62 9.36 -8.35
C ALA A 5 45.74 8.42 -7.50
N THR A 6 46.21 8.03 -6.31
CA THR A 6 45.44 7.19 -5.37
C THR A 6 44.29 7.97 -4.72
N VAL A 7 44.50 9.24 -4.41
CA VAL A 7 43.47 10.14 -3.88
C VAL A 7 42.39 10.42 -4.93
N GLU A 8 42.76 10.72 -6.17
CA GLU A 8 41.81 10.89 -7.29
C GLU A 8 40.97 9.63 -7.53
N THR A 9 41.60 8.45 -7.51
CA THR A 9 40.89 7.18 -7.73
C THR A 9 39.86 6.90 -6.62
N SER A 10 40.18 7.20 -5.35
CA SER A 10 39.25 7.05 -4.23
C SER A 10 38.10 8.07 -4.27
N ALA A 11 38.39 9.31 -4.70
CA ALA A 11 37.41 10.38 -4.80
C ALA A 11 36.40 10.12 -5.92
N LEU A 12 36.87 9.65 -7.09
CA LEU A 12 36.01 9.18 -8.17
C LEU A 12 35.14 7.99 -7.73
N ALA A 13 35.72 7.02 -7.01
CA ALA A 13 34.96 5.87 -6.50
C ALA A 13 33.85 6.30 -5.50
N ALA A 14 34.14 7.25 -4.61
CA ALA A 14 33.16 7.80 -3.68
C ALA A 14 32.05 8.59 -4.38
N ALA A 15 32.39 9.40 -5.39
CA ALA A 15 31.43 10.15 -6.20
C ALA A 15 30.51 9.22 -6.99
N LYS A 16 31.08 8.20 -7.65
CA LYS A 16 30.32 7.19 -8.40
C LYS A 16 29.40 6.37 -7.50
N ARG A 17 29.84 6.06 -6.27
CA ARG A 17 29.00 5.42 -5.24
C ARG A 17 27.83 6.32 -4.82
N LYS A 18 28.07 7.62 -4.65
CA LYS A 18 27.04 8.60 -4.29
C LYS A 18 25.98 8.73 -5.38
N GLU A 19 26.40 8.81 -6.64
CA GLU A 19 25.48 8.82 -7.79
C GLU A 19 24.67 7.53 -7.88
N PHE A 20 25.32 6.37 -7.77
CA PHE A 20 24.63 5.08 -7.77
C PHE A 20 23.60 4.97 -6.63
N MET A 21 23.96 5.35 -5.40
CA MET A 21 23.01 5.37 -4.28
C MET A 21 21.84 6.33 -4.54
N ARG A 22 22.10 7.49 -5.13
CA ARG A 22 21.06 8.46 -5.47
C ARG A 22 20.10 7.89 -6.51
N SER A 23 20.60 7.26 -7.57
CA SER A 23 19.76 6.59 -8.57
C SER A 23 18.95 5.44 -7.99
N VAL A 24 19.53 4.66 -7.06
CA VAL A 24 18.80 3.59 -6.36
C VAL A 24 17.70 4.16 -5.46
N ILE A 25 17.94 5.26 -4.74
CA ILE A 25 16.94 5.93 -3.91
C ILE A 25 15.82 6.53 -4.77
N GLU A 26 16.16 7.18 -5.88
CA GLU A 26 15.19 7.73 -6.84
C GLU A 26 14.34 6.62 -7.47
N MET A 27 14.95 5.47 -7.82
CA MET A 27 14.24 4.30 -8.34
C MET A 27 13.35 3.61 -7.28
N ALA A 28 13.76 3.63 -6.01
CA ALA A 28 12.99 3.04 -4.91
C ALA A 28 11.73 3.85 -4.53
N GLY A 29 11.60 5.09 -5.00
CA GLY A 29 10.41 5.93 -4.79
C GLY A 29 10.11 6.17 -3.31
N MET A 30 8.94 5.75 -2.84
CA MET A 30 8.49 5.97 -1.46
C MET A 30 9.06 4.96 -0.44
N LEU A 31 9.69 3.88 -0.89
CA LEU A 31 10.22 2.81 -0.01
C LEU A 31 11.22 3.31 1.06
N PRO A 32 12.19 4.19 0.74
CA PRO A 32 13.12 4.70 1.75
C PRO A 32 12.40 5.51 2.83
N VAL A 33 11.40 6.30 2.45
CA VAL A 33 10.58 7.09 3.39
C VAL A 33 9.79 6.18 4.31
N LEU A 34 9.17 5.11 3.77
CA LEU A 34 8.48 4.10 4.56
C LEU A 34 9.42 3.48 5.60
N PHE A 35 10.63 3.09 5.20
CA PHE A 35 11.59 2.47 6.10
C PHE A 35 12.01 3.41 7.25
N VAL A 36 12.28 4.68 6.94
CA VAL A 36 12.58 5.71 7.95
C VAL A 36 11.42 5.87 8.94
N ILE A 37 10.19 5.95 8.45
CA ILE A 37 9.00 6.08 9.30
C ILE A 37 8.81 4.83 10.18
N CYS A 38 9.05 3.63 9.65
CA CYS A 38 8.97 2.38 10.42
C CYS A 38 10.00 2.35 11.56
N ILE A 39 11.25 2.75 11.31
CA ILE A 39 12.28 2.84 12.36
C ILE A 39 11.87 3.88 13.41
N LEU A 40 11.43 5.06 12.96
CA LEU A 40 11.04 6.14 13.85
C LEU A 40 9.92 5.71 14.81
N PHE A 41 8.84 5.12 14.28
CA PHE A 41 7.73 4.65 15.13
C PHE A 41 8.08 3.41 15.95
N SER A 42 9.02 2.57 15.50
CA SER A 42 9.51 1.46 16.32
C SER A 42 10.21 1.93 17.60
N VAL A 43 10.81 3.12 17.58
CA VAL A 43 11.48 3.71 18.76
C VAL A 43 10.52 4.57 19.57
N LEU A 44 9.71 5.41 18.91
CA LEU A 44 8.81 6.36 19.59
C LEU A 44 7.56 5.69 20.18
N THR A 45 7.12 4.57 19.60
CA THR A 45 5.86 3.92 19.97
C THR A 45 6.11 2.48 20.40
N PRO A 46 6.04 2.17 21.72
CA PRO A 46 6.30 0.82 22.25
C PRO A 46 5.40 -0.28 21.68
N ASN A 47 4.23 0.11 21.14
CA ASN A 47 3.23 -0.80 20.60
C ASN A 47 3.32 -0.98 19.08
N PHE A 48 4.24 -0.30 18.39
CA PHE A 48 4.29 -0.27 16.93
C PHE A 48 4.56 -1.65 16.31
N LEU A 49 5.50 -2.40 16.88
CA LEU A 49 5.84 -3.74 16.41
C LEU A 49 4.98 -4.86 17.02
N ARG A 50 3.89 -4.53 17.73
CA ARG A 50 2.96 -5.56 18.20
C ARG A 50 2.20 -6.18 17.05
N GLU A 51 1.94 -7.48 17.14
CA GLU A 51 1.23 -8.27 16.12
C GLU A 51 -0.07 -7.59 15.66
N ASN A 52 -0.88 -7.10 16.61
CA ASN A 52 -2.13 -6.41 16.29
C ASN A 52 -1.92 -5.16 15.41
N ASN A 53 -0.88 -4.37 15.68
CA ASN A 53 -0.59 -3.18 14.89
C ASN A 53 -0.02 -3.55 13.52
N ILE A 54 0.88 -4.54 13.45
CA ILE A 54 1.42 -5.05 12.19
C ILE A 54 0.29 -5.57 11.30
N VAL A 55 -0.58 -6.42 11.84
CA VAL A 55 -1.75 -6.97 11.12
C VAL A 55 -2.69 -5.85 10.68
N ASN A 56 -2.92 -4.84 11.52
CA ASN A 56 -3.77 -3.70 11.16
C ASN A 56 -3.17 -2.85 10.03
N VAL A 57 -1.87 -2.54 10.09
CA VAL A 57 -1.15 -1.80 9.04
C VAL A 57 -1.19 -2.58 7.71
N ILE A 58 -0.88 -3.88 7.75
CA ILE A 58 -0.92 -4.74 6.57
C ILE A 58 -2.34 -4.79 6.00
N ARG A 59 -3.38 -4.94 6.84
CA ARG A 59 -4.78 -4.95 6.40
C ARG A 59 -5.17 -3.65 5.71
N GLN A 60 -4.79 -2.50 6.26
CA GLN A 60 -5.05 -1.20 5.63
C GLN A 60 -4.33 -1.06 4.28
N ALA A 61 -3.08 -1.51 4.21
CA ALA A 61 -2.33 -1.54 2.96
C ALA A 61 -2.97 -2.48 1.91
N SER A 62 -3.42 -3.66 2.32
CA SER A 62 -4.08 -4.63 1.44
C SER A 62 -5.32 -4.06 0.77
N ILE A 63 -6.15 -3.30 1.50
CA ILE A 63 -7.34 -2.65 0.94
C ILE A 63 -6.94 -1.72 -0.21
N ASN A 64 -5.94 -0.87 0.01
CA ASN A 64 -5.47 0.07 -1.02
C ASN A 64 -4.82 -0.63 -2.21
N ILE A 65 -4.06 -1.70 -2.00
CA ILE A 65 -3.39 -2.46 -3.08
C ILE A 65 -4.44 -3.14 -3.97
N VAL A 66 -5.42 -3.82 -3.38
CA VAL A 66 -6.50 -4.49 -4.13
C VAL A 66 -7.33 -3.46 -4.89
N LEU A 67 -7.66 -2.33 -4.23
CA LEU A 67 -8.41 -1.25 -4.86
C LEU A 67 -7.63 -0.64 -6.03
N ALA A 68 -6.35 -0.34 -5.86
CA ALA A 68 -5.49 0.24 -6.90
C ALA A 68 -5.36 -0.67 -8.12
N ALA A 69 -5.28 -1.99 -7.90
CA ALA A 69 -5.27 -2.97 -8.99
C ALA A 69 -6.57 -2.90 -9.81
N GLY A 70 -7.75 -2.83 -9.16
CA GLY A 70 -9.04 -2.68 -9.85
C GLY A 70 -9.19 -1.32 -10.55
N MET A 71 -8.86 -0.23 -9.87
CA MET A 71 -8.91 1.14 -10.43
C MET A 71 -8.01 1.30 -11.66
N THR A 72 -6.92 0.53 -11.78
CA THR A 72 -6.07 0.56 -12.97
C THR A 72 -6.84 0.16 -14.23
N PHE A 73 -7.69 -0.89 -14.15
CA PHE A 73 -8.50 -1.33 -15.29
C PHE A 73 -9.52 -0.26 -15.72
N VAL A 74 -10.19 0.34 -14.74
CA VAL A 74 -11.15 1.42 -14.92
C VAL A 74 -10.52 2.66 -15.57
N ILE A 75 -9.34 3.07 -15.12
CA ILE A 75 -8.66 4.23 -15.69
C ILE A 75 -8.25 3.95 -17.14
N LEU A 76 -7.81 2.72 -17.44
CA LEU A 76 -7.44 2.33 -18.80
C LEU A 76 -8.62 2.31 -19.77
N THR A 77 -9.85 2.07 -19.31
CA THR A 77 -11.07 2.17 -20.13
C THR A 77 -11.55 3.61 -20.35
N GLY A 78 -10.81 4.62 -19.84
CA GLY A 78 -11.12 6.04 -20.02
C GLY A 78 -12.17 6.59 -19.05
N GLY A 79 -12.56 5.81 -18.05
CA GLY A 79 -13.47 6.22 -16.99
C GLY A 79 -12.73 6.87 -15.82
N ILE A 80 -13.22 8.03 -15.35
CA ILE A 80 -12.88 8.55 -14.02
C ILE A 80 -13.93 7.98 -13.07
N ASP A 81 -13.92 6.65 -12.86
CA ASP A 81 -14.99 6.02 -12.10
C ASP A 81 -14.83 6.28 -10.60
N LEU A 82 -15.63 7.22 -10.10
CA LEU A 82 -15.78 7.49 -8.67
C LEU A 82 -16.68 6.44 -7.98
N ALA A 83 -17.39 5.58 -8.71
CA ALA A 83 -18.28 4.57 -8.14
C ALA A 83 -17.51 3.50 -7.36
N VAL A 84 -16.27 3.16 -7.75
CA VAL A 84 -15.43 2.17 -7.04
C VAL A 84 -15.32 2.47 -5.54
N GLY A 85 -15.14 3.75 -5.16
CA GLY A 85 -15.10 4.15 -3.76
C GLY A 85 -16.44 4.00 -3.03
N SER A 86 -17.54 4.25 -3.73
CA SER A 86 -18.90 4.12 -3.20
C SER A 86 -19.30 2.65 -3.02
N VAL A 87 -18.92 1.79 -3.97
CA VAL A 87 -19.12 0.33 -3.91
C VAL A 87 -18.29 -0.29 -2.79
N LEU A 88 -17.04 0.14 -2.61
CA LEU A 88 -16.21 -0.26 -1.48
C LEU A 88 -16.86 0.11 -0.14
N GLY A 89 -17.31 1.36 0.02
CA GLY A 89 -17.98 1.81 1.25
C GLY A 89 -19.26 1.02 1.54
N PHE A 90 -20.10 0.82 0.51
CA PHE A 90 -21.34 0.06 0.62
C PHE A 90 -21.11 -1.40 1.04
N THR A 91 -20.18 -2.08 0.37
CA THR A 91 -19.85 -3.49 0.68
C THR A 91 -19.19 -3.65 2.05
N ALA A 92 -18.38 -2.68 2.47
CA ALA A 92 -17.81 -2.65 3.82
C ALA A 92 -18.91 -2.54 4.90
N VAL A 93 -19.91 -1.68 4.70
CA VAL A 93 -21.06 -1.57 5.62
C VAL A 93 -21.82 -2.89 5.69
N ILE A 94 -22.09 -3.54 4.55
CA ILE A 94 -22.76 -4.86 4.53
C ILE A 94 -21.92 -5.90 5.28
N ALA A 95 -20.62 -5.96 5.05
CA ALA A 95 -19.72 -6.89 5.74
C ALA A 95 -19.78 -6.70 7.26
N VAL A 96 -19.72 -5.44 7.73
CA VAL A 96 -19.78 -5.12 9.16
C VAL A 96 -21.15 -5.47 9.74
N VAL A 97 -22.24 -5.06 9.09
CA VAL A 97 -23.60 -5.34 9.57
C VAL A 97 -23.84 -6.84 9.70
N VAL A 98 -23.50 -7.64 8.68
CA VAL A 98 -23.68 -9.10 8.72
C VAL A 98 -22.74 -9.76 9.73
N SER A 99 -21.52 -9.26 9.88
CA SER A 99 -20.57 -9.77 10.89
C SER A 99 -21.06 -9.60 12.33
N LEU A 100 -21.93 -8.63 12.58
CA LEU A 100 -22.48 -8.35 13.91
C LEU A 100 -23.74 -9.16 14.23
N ILE A 101 -24.31 -9.89 13.26
CA ILE A 101 -25.49 -10.73 13.50
C ILE A 101 -25.04 -12.08 14.10
N PRO A 102 -25.52 -12.45 15.31
CA PRO A 102 -25.16 -13.71 15.94
C PRO A 102 -25.55 -14.92 15.08
N GLY A 103 -24.64 -15.88 14.94
CA GLY A 103 -24.89 -17.14 14.22
C GLY A 103 -24.72 -17.08 12.69
N VAL A 104 -24.54 -15.90 12.09
CA VAL A 104 -24.38 -15.75 10.62
C VAL A 104 -23.15 -14.93 10.22
N SER A 105 -22.23 -14.64 11.14
CA SER A 105 -21.02 -13.86 10.86
C SER A 105 -20.14 -14.45 9.74
N ALA A 106 -20.17 -15.78 9.55
CA ALA A 106 -19.50 -16.45 8.44
C ALA A 106 -20.03 -16.02 7.06
N LEU A 107 -21.27 -15.51 6.97
CA LEU A 107 -21.86 -15.01 5.74
C LEU A 107 -21.48 -13.55 5.42
N ALA A 108 -20.76 -12.86 6.31
CA ALA A 108 -20.38 -11.46 6.12
C ALA A 108 -19.58 -11.24 4.84
N VAL A 109 -18.57 -12.09 4.59
CA VAL A 109 -17.73 -12.00 3.40
C VAL A 109 -18.52 -12.37 2.13
N PRO A 110 -19.23 -13.52 2.06
CA PRO A 110 -20.08 -13.84 0.91
C PRO A 110 -21.13 -12.77 0.59
N ALA A 111 -21.79 -12.22 1.61
CA ALA A 111 -22.83 -11.20 1.44
C ALA A 111 -22.24 -9.89 0.87
N ALA A 112 -21.11 -9.44 1.40
CA ALA A 112 -20.43 -8.25 0.91
C ALA A 112 -19.91 -8.41 -0.53
N LEU A 113 -19.35 -9.58 -0.86
CA LEU A 113 -18.89 -9.90 -2.22
C LEU A 113 -20.05 -9.93 -3.22
N LEU A 114 -21.16 -10.58 -2.87
CA LEU A 114 -22.35 -10.64 -3.73
C LEU A 114 -22.95 -9.25 -3.94
N ALA A 115 -23.10 -8.46 -2.88
CA ALA A 115 -23.61 -7.11 -2.98
C ALA A 115 -22.70 -6.22 -3.84
N GLY A 116 -21.38 -6.35 -3.67
CA GLY A 116 -20.39 -5.62 -4.46
C GLY A 116 -20.44 -5.98 -5.94
N LEU A 117 -20.53 -7.28 -6.24
CA LEU A 117 -20.66 -7.76 -7.61
C LEU A 117 -21.94 -7.24 -8.27
N VAL A 118 -23.08 -7.33 -7.58
CA VAL A 118 -24.37 -6.86 -8.11
C VAL A 118 -24.32 -5.36 -8.38
N VAL A 119 -23.91 -4.56 -7.40
CA VAL A 119 -23.86 -3.09 -7.58
C VAL A 119 -22.80 -2.71 -8.61
N GLY A 120 -21.62 -3.32 -8.57
CA GLY A 120 -20.54 -3.03 -9.51
C GLY A 120 -20.93 -3.29 -10.96
N VAL A 121 -21.59 -4.42 -11.24
CA VAL A 121 -22.13 -4.73 -12.59
C VAL A 121 -23.17 -3.69 -13.02
N LEU A 122 -24.02 -3.23 -12.11
CA LEU A 122 -25.04 -2.23 -12.43
C LEU A 122 -24.45 -0.83 -12.68
N THR A 123 -23.36 -0.48 -12.01
CA THR A 123 -22.72 0.84 -12.11
C THR A 123 -21.55 0.91 -13.08
N GLY A 124 -21.11 -0.24 -13.62
CA GLY A 124 -19.95 -0.31 -14.52
C GLY A 124 -18.60 -0.20 -13.81
N ALA A 125 -18.56 -0.56 -12.53
CA ALA A 125 -17.36 -0.59 -11.68
C ALA A 125 -16.58 -1.91 -11.81
#